data_AF-R5JPI4-F1
#
_entry.id   AF-R5JPI4-F1
#
_cell.length_a   1.000
_cell.length_b   1.000
_cell.length_c   1.000
_cell.angle_alpha   90.00
_cell.angle_beta   90.00
_cell.angle_gamma   90.00
#
_symmetry.space_group_name_H-M   'P 1'
#
loop_
_entity.id
_entity.type
_entity.pdbx_description
1 polymer ?
#
loop_
_entity_poly.entity_id
_entity_poly.type
_entity_poly.pdbx_seq_one_letter_code
_entity_poly.pdbx_strand_id
1 'polypeptide(L)'
;MAFEETTYWDLLRWGVAVEKMSGATNPLKAMKIVKEEGKDPIYTISNMNKYPKRVREFRQMQYYYPIPWDEIRYHGVEQNPEWEEV
;
A
#
# COMPACT_ATOMS: atom_id res chain seq x y z
N MET A 1 4.37 8.99 -14.22
CA MET A 1 3.02 9.43 -13.82
C MET A 1 2.90 9.31 -12.32
N ALA A 2 3.60 10.18 -11.58
CA ALA A 2 3.55 10.18 -10.13
C ALA A 2 2.34 11.03 -9.70
N PHE A 3 1.55 10.53 -8.74
CA PHE A 3 0.34 11.22 -8.24
C PHE A 3 -0.81 11.38 -9.26
N GLU A 4 -0.84 10.53 -10.28
CA GLU A 4 -1.85 10.54 -11.36
C GLU A 4 -2.67 9.23 -11.38
N GLU A 5 -2.83 8.59 -10.21
CA GLU A 5 -3.59 7.34 -10.01
C GLU A 5 -3.09 6.09 -10.76
N THR A 6 -2.15 6.21 -11.70
CA THR A 6 -1.67 5.06 -12.48
C THR A 6 -0.75 4.14 -11.69
N THR A 7 0.02 4.69 -10.74
CA THR A 7 1.02 3.92 -9.98
C THR A 7 0.37 2.76 -9.23
N TYR A 8 -0.87 2.93 -8.76
CA TYR A 8 -1.62 1.85 -8.12
C TYR A 8 -1.80 0.67 -9.07
N TRP A 9 -2.34 0.93 -10.27
CA TRP A 9 -2.58 -0.07 -11.30
C TRP A 9 -1.28 -0.68 -11.85
N ASP A 10 -0.22 0.11 -11.96
CA ASP A 10 1.10 -0.36 -12.39
C ASP A 10 1.66 -1.43 -11.46
N LEU A 11 1.57 -1.22 -10.14
CA LEU A 11 2.04 -2.20 -9.15
C LEU A 11 1.22 -3.49 -9.19
N LEU A 12 -0.09 -3.40 -9.43
CA LEU A 12 -0.98 -4.55 -9.56
C LEU A 12 -0.64 -5.37 -10.81
N ARG A 13 -0.63 -4.73 -11.99
CA ARG A 13 -0.40 -5.43 -13.27
C ARG A 13 1.01 -6.00 -13.40
N TRP A 14 1.99 -5.45 -12.68
CA TRP A 14 3.36 -5.98 -12.62
C TRP A 14 3.51 -7.13 -11.61
N GLY A 15 2.50 -7.44 -10.80
CA GLY A 15 2.58 -8.51 -9.81
C GLY A 15 3.53 -8.23 -8.64
N VAL A 16 3.81 -6.95 -8.36
CA VAL A 16 4.75 -6.52 -7.30
C VAL A 16 4.07 -5.80 -6.14
N ALA A 17 2.73 -5.76 -6.11
CA ALA A 17 1.96 -5.02 -5.11
C ALA A 17 2.23 -5.51 -3.68
N VAL A 18 2.31 -6.82 -3.45
CA VAL A 18 2.64 -7.37 -2.11
C VAL A 18 3.97 -6.83 -1.60
N GLU A 19 5.01 -6.81 -2.44
CA GLU A 19 6.35 -6.32 -2.07
C GLU A 19 6.37 -4.79 -1.90
N LYS A 20 5.78 -4.04 -2.84
CA LYS A 20 5.89 -2.58 -2.88
C LYS A 20 4.89 -1.86 -1.99
N MET A 21 3.74 -2.47 -1.73
CA MET A 21 2.64 -1.86 -0.97
C MET A 21 2.55 -2.38 0.46
N SER A 22 3.29 -3.43 0.84
CA SER A 22 3.40 -3.82 2.25
C SER A 22 4.48 -3.03 2.98
N GLY A 23 4.18 -2.59 4.20
CA GLY A 23 5.13 -1.89 5.05
C GLY A 23 6.21 -2.81 5.62
N ALA A 24 5.98 -4.12 5.66
CA ALA A 24 6.97 -5.11 6.07
C ALA A 24 8.18 -5.15 5.13
N THR A 25 7.94 -5.01 3.82
CA THR A 25 8.95 -5.10 2.75
C THR A 25 9.37 -3.73 2.23
N ASN A 26 8.44 -2.77 2.14
CA ASN A 26 8.69 -1.42 1.65
C ASN A 26 8.15 -0.35 2.61
N PRO A 27 8.77 -0.13 3.78
CA PRO A 27 8.32 0.88 4.74
C PRO A 27 8.47 2.29 4.17
N LEU A 28 7.44 3.13 4.35
CA LEU A 28 7.54 4.56 4.03
C LEU A 28 8.61 5.22 4.91
N LYS A 29 9.48 6.00 4.27
CA LYS A 29 10.58 6.73 4.93
C LYS A 29 10.19 8.19 5.11
N ALA A 30 10.68 8.78 6.20
CA ALA A 30 10.57 10.20 6.49
C ALA A 30 11.97 10.78 6.72
N MET A 31 12.14 12.06 6.40
CA MET A 31 13.37 12.79 6.63
C MET A 31 13.10 13.98 7.56
N LYS A 32 13.84 14.06 8.66
CA LYS A 32 13.88 15.23 9.54
C LYS A 32 15.10 16.05 9.18
N ILE A 33 14.90 17.34 8.95
CA ILE A 33 15.97 18.29 8.66
C ILE A 33 16.00 19.29 9.82
N VAL A 34 17.16 19.45 10.47
CA VAL A 34 17.36 20.40 11.56
C VAL A 34 18.45 21.37 11.15
N LYS A 35 18.15 22.67 11.15
CA LYS A 35 19.11 23.74 10.90
C LYS A 35 19.22 24.61 12.14
N GLU A 36 20.44 24.73 12.66
CA GLU A 36 20.80 25.66 13.73
C GLU A 36 21.59 26.82 13.13
N GLU A 37 21.49 28.00 13.74
CA GLU A 37 22.23 29.18 13.30
C GLU A 37 23.75 28.91 13.36
N GLY A 38 24.46 29.27 12.28
CA GLY A 38 25.90 29.05 12.18
C GLY A 38 26.38 27.60 11.99
N LYS A 39 25.48 26.61 11.90
CA LYS A 39 25.85 25.19 11.68
C LYS A 39 25.26 24.63 10.39
N ASP A 40 25.88 23.60 9.84
CA ASP A 40 25.32 22.87 8.70
C ASP A 40 24.02 22.12 9.06
N PRO A 41 23.07 22.00 8.12
CA PRO A 41 21.83 21.26 8.37
C PRO A 41 22.11 19.77 8.61
N ILE A 42 21.46 19.21 9.61
CA ILE A 42 21.52 17.78 9.95
C ILE A 42 20.29 17.08 9.35
N TYR A 43 20.54 16.01 8.61
CA TYR A 43 19.51 15.17 7.99
C TYR A 43 19.40 13.85 8.72
N THR A 44 18.20 13.47 9.14
CA THR A 44 17.93 12.18 9.78
C THR A 44 16.83 11.46 9.04
N ILE A 45 17.13 10.26 8.53
CA ILE A 45 16.16 9.39 7.86
C ILE A 45 15.61 8.38 8.87
N SER A 46 14.30 8.20 8.87
CA SER A 46 13.61 7.24 9.72
C SER A 46 12.44 6.58 9.00
N ASN A 47 11.86 5.54 9.59
CA ASN A 47 10.56 5.06 9.13
C ASN A 47 9.48 6.05 9.57
N MET A 48 8.54 6.35 8.66
CA MET A 48 7.40 7.22 8.98
C MET A 48 6.51 6.63 10.08
N ASN A 49 6.30 5.31 10.04
CA ASN A 49 5.52 4.56 11.03
C ASN A 49 6.44 3.77 11.96
N LYS A 50 6.15 3.78 13.27
CA LYS A 50 6.88 2.96 14.26
C LYS A 50 6.79 1.46 13.96
N TYR A 51 5.63 1.00 13.47
CA TYR A 51 5.38 -0.39 13.06
C TYR A 51 4.81 -0.46 11.64
N PRO A 52 5.65 -0.34 10.59
CA PRO A 52 5.19 -0.22 9.20
C PRO A 52 4.25 -1.34 8.74
N LYS A 53 4.52 -2.60 9.14
CA LYS A 53 3.68 -3.76 8.82
C LYS A 53 2.25 -3.64 9.34
N ARG A 54 2.04 -3.02 10.52
CA ARG A 54 0.70 -2.87 11.12
C ARG A 54 -0.15 -1.80 10.44
N VAL A 55 0.49 -0.87 9.72
CA VAL A 55 -0.18 0.26 9.09
C VAL A 55 -0.49 -0.01 7.62
N ARG A 56 0.39 -0.73 6.93
CA ARG A 56 0.22 -1.01 5.50
C ARG A 56 0.54 -2.47 5.20
N GLU A 57 -0.45 -3.19 4.74
CA GLU A 57 -0.35 -4.59 4.34
C GLU A 57 -1.16 -4.79 3.07
N PHE A 58 -0.54 -5.40 2.06
CA PHE A 58 -1.20 -5.79 0.83
C PHE A 58 -1.15 -7.31 0.72
N ARG A 59 -2.32 -7.93 0.69
CA ARG A 59 -2.51 -9.39 0.60
C ARG A 59 -2.80 -9.80 -0.84
N GLN A 60 -2.54 -11.07 -1.15
CA GLN A 60 -2.74 -11.62 -2.50
C GLN A 60 -4.17 -11.42 -3.00
N MET A 61 -5.18 -11.63 -2.15
CA MET A 61 -6.59 -11.36 -2.47
C MET A 61 -6.88 -9.93 -2.98
N GLN A 62 -6.07 -8.93 -2.61
CA GLN A 62 -6.30 -7.53 -2.98
C GLN A 62 -5.84 -7.19 -4.40
N TYR A 63 -5.25 -8.13 -5.14
CA TYR A 63 -5.05 -7.97 -6.59
C TYR A 63 -6.39 -7.85 -7.34
N TYR A 64 -7.46 -8.43 -6.79
CA TYR A 64 -8.82 -8.31 -7.31
C TYR A 64 -9.75 -7.85 -6.19
N TYR A 65 -10.38 -6.69 -6.35
CA TYR A 65 -11.31 -6.19 -5.33
C TYR A 65 -12.53 -7.09 -5.17
N PRO A 66 -13.14 -7.15 -3.98
CA PRO A 66 -14.36 -7.92 -3.80
C PRO A 66 -15.45 -7.36 -4.71
N ILE A 67 -16.11 -8.24 -5.44
CA ILE A 67 -17.35 -7.93 -6.15
C ILE A 67 -18.41 -7.69 -5.06
N PRO A 68 -19.24 -6.63 -5.15
CA PRO A 68 -20.31 -6.41 -4.18
C PRO A 68 -21.20 -7.65 -4.01
N TRP A 69 -21.52 -8.04 -2.78
CA TRP A 69 -22.27 -9.27 -2.50
C TRP A 69 -23.67 -9.27 -3.12
N ASP A 70 -24.28 -8.10 -3.25
CA ASP A 70 -25.58 -7.96 -3.90
C ASP A 70 -25.50 -8.26 -5.41
N GLU A 71 -24.40 -7.89 -6.07
CA GLU A 71 -24.14 -8.22 -7.48
C GLU A 71 -23.93 -9.73 -7.66
N ILE A 72 -23.19 -10.37 -6.74
CA ILE A 72 -23.01 -11.83 -6.73
C ILE A 72 -24.35 -12.55 -6.58
N ARG A 73 -25.17 -12.13 -5.61
CA ARG A 73 -26.49 -12.73 -5.35
C ARG A 73 -27.45 -12.53 -6.52
N TYR A 74 -27.45 -11.34 -7.12
CA TYR A 74 -28.35 -10.99 -8.20
C TYR A 74 -27.96 -11.67 -9.52
N HIS A 75 -26.68 -11.67 -9.87
CA HIS A 75 -26.19 -12.21 -11.14
C HIS A 75 -25.79 -13.69 -11.09
N GLY A 76 -25.62 -14.28 -9.90
CA GLY A 76 -25.20 -15.67 -9.73
C GLY A 76 -23.77 -15.93 -10.19
N VAL A 77 -22.88 -14.92 -10.07
CA VAL A 77 -21.46 -15.03 -10.43
C VAL A 77 -20.61 -15.40 -9.22
N GLU A 78 -19.47 -16.04 -9.45
CA GLU A 78 -18.51 -16.35 -8.39
C GLU A 78 -17.75 -15.09 -7.92
N GLN A 79 -17.34 -15.10 -6.64
CA GLN A 79 -16.51 -14.06 -6.05
C GLN A 79 -15.04 -14.20 -6.51
N ASN A 80 -14.30 -13.09 -6.43
CA ASN A 80 -12.84 -13.11 -6.54
C ASN A 80 -12.18 -13.93 -5.42
N PRO A 81 -11.00 -14.54 -5.68
CA PRO A 81 -10.38 -15.47 -4.72
C PRO A 81 -10.19 -14.89 -3.31
N GLU A 82 -10.35 -15.76 -2.30
CA GLU A 82 -10.13 -15.49 -0.86
C GLU A 82 -11.06 -14.45 -0.21
N TRP A 83 -11.98 -13.83 -0.95
CA TRP A 83 -13.01 -12.97 -0.37
C TRP A 83 -14.20 -13.80 0.12
N GLU A 84 -14.51 -13.66 1.41
CA GLU A 84 -15.62 -14.34 2.07
C GLU A 84 -16.64 -13.32 2.58
N GLU A 85 -17.91 -13.72 2.59
CA GLU A 85 -18.98 -12.89 3.13
C GLU A 85 -18.86 -12.86 4.67
N VAL A 86 -18.99 -11.66 5.26
CA VAL A 86 -18.84 -11.41 6.70
C VAL A 86 -20.15 -10.96 7.31
#